data_AF-A0A344UT24-F1
#
_entry.id   AF-A0A344UT24-F1
#
_cell.length_a   1.000
_cell.length_b   1.000
_cell.length_c   1.000
_cell.angle_alpha   90.00
_cell.angle_beta   90.00
_cell.angle_gamma   90.00
#
_symmetry.space_group_name_H-M   'P 1'
#
loop_
_entity.id
_entity.type
_entity.pdbx_description
1 polymer ?
#
loop_
_entity_poly.entity_id
_entity_poly.type
_entity_poly.pdbx_seq_one_letter_code
_entity_poly.pdbx_strand_id
1 'polypeptide(L)' 'MAMTLRLEAEDEKTLAELAEMDGVSKQEATRRAIREAASRRHHQAGVAEASAWARDRYAEVLERLGK' A
#
# COMPACT_ATOMS: atom_id res chain seq x y z
N MET A 1 -10.67 13.36 -18.29
CA MET A 1 -9.27 13.55 -17.83
C MET A 1 -8.44 12.47 -18.49
N ALA A 2 -7.46 12.84 -19.31
CA ALA A 2 -6.52 11.88 -19.90
C ALA A 2 -5.30 11.76 -18.97
N MET A 3 -4.82 10.54 -18.74
CA MET A 3 -3.62 10.27 -17.95
C MET A 3 -2.53 9.78 -18.89
N THR A 4 -1.40 10.49 -18.90
CA THR A 4 -0.18 10.08 -19.60
C THR A 4 0.89 9.72 -18.56
N LEU A 5 1.42 8.51 -18.64
CA LEU A 5 2.46 8.00 -17.75
C LEU A 5 3.68 7.68 -18.62
N ARG A 6 4.86 8.16 -18.22
CA ARG A 6 6.11 7.83 -18.89
C ARG A 6 6.78 6.70 -18.11
N LEU A 7 6.93 5.56 -18.76
CA LEU A 7 7.53 4.36 -18.19
C LEU A 7 8.84 4.04 -18.87
N GLU A 8 9.76 3.43 -18.12
CA GLU A 8 10.91 2.75 -18.70
C GLU A 8 10.46 1.45 -19.38
N ALA A 9 11.27 0.90 -20.27
CA ALA A 9 10.90 -0.28 -21.05
C ALA A 9 10.58 -1.50 -20.16
N GLU A 10 11.27 -1.64 -19.03
CA GLU A 10 11.05 -2.71 -18.06
C GLU A 10 9.70 -2.55 -17.33
N ASP A 11 9.38 -1.33 -16.90
CA ASP A 11 8.10 -1.04 -16.24
C ASP A 11 6.91 -1.25 -17.20
N GLU A 12 7.06 -0.86 -18.48
CA GLU A 12 6.05 -1.07 -19.51
C GLU A 12 5.78 -2.56 -19.75
N LYS A 13 6.84 -3.39 -19.75
CA LYS A 13 6.73 -4.85 -19.87
C LYS A 13 6.02 -5.44 -18.64
N THR A 14 6.43 -5.03 -17.45
CA THR A 14 5.82 -5.47 -16.18
C THR A 14 4.34 -5.11 -16.13
N LEU A 15 3.98 -3.89 -16.54
CA LEU A 15 2.57 -3.46 -16.60
C LEU A 15 1.77 -4.25 -17.64
N ALA A 16 2.38 -4.60 -18.78
CA ALA A 16 1.73 -5.42 -19.80
C ALA A 16 1.44 -6.83 -19.30
N GLU A 17 2.41 -7.47 -18.65
CA GLU A 17 2.27 -8.81 -18.06
C GLU A 17 1.20 -8.80 -16.96
N LEU A 18 1.21 -7.81 -16.07
CA LEU A 18 0.20 -7.66 -15.02
C LEU A 18 -1.21 -7.50 -15.60
N ALA A 19 -1.35 -6.67 -16.63
CA ALA A 19 -2.63 -6.45 -17.28
C ALA A 19 -3.15 -7.72 -18.00
N GLU A 20 -2.26 -8.49 -18.61
CA GLU A 20 -2.57 -9.78 -19.24
C GLU A 20 -3.01 -10.81 -18.20
N MET A 21 -2.27 -10.97 -17.11
CA MET A 21 -2.60 -11.87 -16.01
C MET A 21 -3.96 -11.56 -15.39
N ASP A 22 -4.27 -10.27 -15.23
CA ASP A 22 -5.54 -9.81 -14.66
C ASP A 22 -6.69 -9.75 -15.67
N GLY A 23 -6.41 -9.95 -16.98
CA GLY A 23 -7.38 -9.86 -18.05
C GLY A 23 -7.99 -8.46 -18.23
N VAL A 24 -7.23 -7.41 -17.97
CA VAL A 24 -7.68 -6.01 -18.02
C VAL A 24 -6.82 -5.14 -18.92
N SER A 25 -7.25 -3.90 -19.16
CA SER A 25 -6.39 -2.94 -19.87
C SER A 25 -5.24 -2.47 -18.99
N LYS A 26 -4.13 -2.05 -19.62
CA LYS A 26 -2.99 -1.44 -18.91
C LYS A 26 -3.41 -0.26 -18.02
N GLN A 27 -4.35 0.58 -18.48
CA GLN A 27 -4.84 1.69 -17.66
C GLN A 27 -5.59 1.20 -16.42
N GLU A 28 -6.38 0.13 -16.53
CA GLU A 28 -7.07 -0.45 -15.38
C GLU A 28 -6.08 -1.10 -14.41
N ALA A 29 -5.11 -1.86 -14.90
CA ALA A 29 -4.04 -2.43 -14.08
C ALA A 29 -3.29 -1.32 -13.31
N THR A 30 -2.98 -0.19 -13.95
CA THR A 30 -2.35 0.95 -13.26
C THR A 30 -3.25 1.53 -12.16
N ARG A 31 -4.55 1.71 -12.41
CA ARG A 31 -5.49 2.21 -11.38
C ARG A 31 -5.61 1.25 -10.20
N ARG A 32 -5.67 -0.06 -10.46
CA ARG A 32 -5.68 -1.09 -9.41
C ARG A 32 -4.40 -1.04 -8.59
N ALA A 33 -3.23 -1.03 -9.23
CA ALA A 33 -1.95 -0.94 -8.55
C ALA A 33 -1.84 0.30 -7.65
N ILE A 34 -2.33 1.47 -8.11
CA ILE A 34 -2.39 2.69 -7.29
C ILE A 34 -3.29 2.51 -6.06
N ARG A 35 -4.50 1.98 -6.25
CA ARG A 35 -5.45 1.76 -5.14
C ARG A 35 -4.92 0.75 -4.12
N GLU A 36 -4.31 -0.32 -4.59
CA GLU A 36 -3.71 -1.33 -3.74
C GLU A 36 -2.50 -0.79 -2.98
N ALA A 37 -1.61 -0.05 -3.65
CA ALA A 37 -0.47 0.59 -3.00
C ALA A 37 -0.92 1.60 -1.93
N ALA A 38 -1.97 2.38 -2.23
CA ALA A 38 -2.58 3.28 -1.26
C ALA A 38 -3.17 2.51 -0.08
N SER A 39 -3.95 1.46 -0.34
CA SER A 39 -4.56 0.61 0.70
C SER A 39 -3.51 -0.01 1.62
N ARG A 40 -2.44 -0.58 1.06
CA ARG A 40 -1.31 -1.15 1.83
C ARG A 40 -0.65 -0.09 2.72
N ARG A 41 -0.40 1.11 2.20
CA ARG A 41 0.21 2.22 2.96
C ARG A 41 -0.72 2.75 4.05
N HIS A 42 -2.02 2.91 3.75
CA HIS A 42 -3.01 3.32 4.75
C HIS A 42 -3.15 2.28 5.86
N HIS A 43 -3.15 0.99 5.53
CA HIS A 43 -3.20 -0.08 6.52
C HIS A 43 -1.96 -0.06 7.43
N GLN A 44 -0.77 0.07 6.85
CA GLN A 44 0.48 0.21 7.63
C GLN A 44 0.47 1.44 8.55
N ALA A 45 0.02 2.58 8.03
CA ALA A 45 -0.13 3.80 8.84
C ALA A 45 -1.12 3.60 9.98
N GLY A 46 -2.27 2.97 9.73
CA GLY A 46 -3.27 2.67 10.76
C GLY A 46 -2.75 1.70 11.82
N VAL A 47 -1.97 0.68 11.44
CA VAL A 47 -1.32 -0.22 12.41
C VAL A 47 -0.29 0.53 13.26
N ALA A 48 0.51 1.40 12.65
CA ALA A 48 1.51 2.20 13.37
C ALA A 48 0.85 3.17 14.36
N GLU A 49 -0.21 3.85 13.95
CA GLU A 49 -1.00 4.76 14.77
C GLU A 49 -1.72 4.03 15.91
N ALA A 50 -2.41 2.91 15.63
CA ALA A 50 -3.05 2.09 16.66
C ALA A 50 -2.03 1.51 17.65
N SER A 51 -0.84 1.13 17.18
CA SER A 51 0.25 0.67 18.03
C SER A 51 0.80 1.80 18.91
N ALA A 52 0.94 3.01 18.38
CA ALA A 52 1.37 4.18 19.15
C ALA A 52 0.35 4.52 20.24
N TRP A 53 -0.94 4.57 19.89
CA TRP A 53 -2.03 4.78 20.84
C TRP A 53 -2.09 3.71 21.93
N ALA A 54 -1.95 2.43 21.57
CA ALA A 54 -1.97 1.34 22.53
C ALA A 54 -0.78 1.38 23.50
N ARG A 55 0.43 1.71 23.00
CA ARG A 55 1.62 1.87 23.85
C ARG A 55 1.47 3.03 24.82
N ASP A 56 0.92 4.16 24.36
CA ASP A 56 0.64 5.31 25.23
C ASP A 56 -0.40 4.97 26.31
N ARG A 57 -1.52 4.36 25.89
CA ARG A 57 -2.62 3.98 26.79
C ARG A 57 -2.26 2.95 27.84
N TYR A 58 -1.40 1.99 27.50
CA TYR A 58 -1.00 0.90 28.40
C TYR A 58 0.44 1.04 28.90
N ALA A 59 1.08 2.19 28.71
CA ALA A 59 2.47 2.44 29.07
C ALA A 59 2.79 2.01 30.51
N GLU A 60 1.95 2.43 31.46
CA GLU A 60 2.13 2.18 32.89
C GLU A 60 1.94 0.68 33.25
N VAL A 61 1.04 -0.01 32.55
CA VAL A 61 0.81 -1.45 32.74
C VAL A 61 1.97 -2.27 32.17
N LEU A 62 2.45 -1.90 30.98
CA LEU A 62 3.59 -2.54 30.33
C LEU A 62 4.89 -2.31 31.12
N GLU A 63 5.10 -1.12 31.67
CA GLU A 63 6.24 -0.82 32.54
C GLU A 63 6.24 -1.66 33.83
N ARG A 64 5.05 -1.95 34.37
CA ARG A 64 4.91 -2.76 35.58
C ARG A 64 5.03 -4.27 35.32
N LEU A 65 4.72 -4.73 34.11
CA LEU A 65 4.88 -6.13 33.69
C LEU A 65 6.31 -6.45 33.20
N GLY A 66 7.10 -5.44 32.84
CA GLY A 66 8.50 -5.59 32.44
C GLY A 66 9.50 -5.58 33.60
N LYS A 67 9.03 -5.37 34.85
CA LYS A 67 9.80 -5.54 36.09
C LYS A 67 9.58 -6.92 36.67
#